data_AF-A0AA38JYL9-F1
#
_entry.id   AF-A0AA38JYL9-F1
#
_cell.length_a   1.000
_cell.length_b   1.000
_cell.length_c   1.000
_cell.angle_alpha   90.00
_cell.angle_beta   90.00
_cell.angle_gamma   90.00
#
_symmetry.space_group_name_H-M   'P 1'
#
loop_
_entity.id
_entity.type
_entity.pdbx_description
1 polymer ?
#
loop_
_entity_poly.entity_id
_entity_poly.type
_entity_poly.pdbx_seq_one_letter_code
_entity_poly.pdbx_strand_id
1 'polypeptide(L)'
;YTKLLLDVQSWEERLGLTIEQRWLSDSTEWKEAKQVVYMAEYHKALNRLEGLIVARIFELSKMNVAGTGYKMRQHIGHAMKNRSKTILSALETYNHAAASLTPPRKLLNWDDILNYTYLSEFDFLRDSQADIFQKPWSKPAVREAMSEFFKLVRAEECQRLDSFYTKPGVTQRE
;
A
#
# COMPACT_ATOMS: atom_id res chain seq x y z
N TYR A 1 -15.98 -26.60 10.52
CA TYR A 1 -15.84 -26.12 11.90
C TYR A 1 -15.42 -27.23 12.86
N THR A 2 -16.13 -28.36 12.90
CA THR A 2 -15.86 -29.49 13.81
C THR A 2 -14.46 -30.11 13.67
N LYS A 3 -13.95 -30.27 12.44
CA LYS A 3 -12.60 -30.81 12.19
C LYS A 3 -11.48 -29.91 12.73
N LEU A 4 -11.55 -28.61 12.48
CA LEU A 4 -10.57 -27.64 12.97
C LEU A 4 -10.55 -27.56 14.50
N LEU A 5 -11.72 -27.67 15.13
CA LEU A 5 -11.84 -27.68 16.59
C LEU A 5 -11.17 -28.91 17.21
N LEU A 6 -11.36 -30.08 16.60
CA LEU A 6 -10.72 -31.34 17.01
C LEU A 6 -9.20 -31.30 16.81
N ASP A 7 -8.74 -30.73 15.70
CA ASP A 7 -7.30 -30.57 15.44
C ASP A 7 -6.67 -29.67 16.51
N VAL A 8 -7.28 -28.51 16.83
CA VAL A 8 -6.82 -27.61 17.90
C VAL A 8 -6.77 -28.32 19.26
N GLN A 9 -7.81 -29.08 19.61
CA GLN A 9 -7.86 -29.87 20.85
C GLN A 9 -6.72 -30.89 20.94
N SER A 10 -6.42 -31.58 19.83
CA SER A 10 -5.32 -32.54 19.79
C SER A 10 -3.94 -31.89 19.98
N TRP A 11 -3.77 -30.65 19.52
CA TRP A 11 -2.54 -29.88 19.70
C TRP A 11 -2.43 -29.33 21.12
N GLU A 12 -3.54 -28.86 21.71
CA GLU A 12 -3.61 -28.43 23.11
C GLU A 12 -3.14 -29.55 24.06
N GLU A 13 -3.62 -30.78 23.85
CA GLU A 13 -3.20 -31.97 24.61
C GLU A 13 -1.71 -32.29 24.41
N ARG A 14 -1.21 -32.26 23.16
CA ARG A 14 0.20 -32.54 22.85
C ARG A 14 1.16 -31.52 23.45
N LEU A 15 0.74 -30.27 23.58
CA LEU A 15 1.54 -29.18 24.15
C LEU A 15 1.44 -29.10 25.68
N GLY A 16 0.62 -29.95 26.32
CA GLY A 16 0.43 -29.95 27.77
C GLY A 16 -0.25 -28.69 28.29
N LEU A 17 -1.00 -27.97 27.43
CA LEU A 17 -1.73 -26.78 27.83
C LEU A 17 -2.96 -27.21 28.62
N THR A 18 -2.90 -27.10 29.95
CA THR A 18 -4.04 -27.38 30.82
C THR A 18 -4.95 -26.16 30.80
N ILE A 19 -5.96 -26.16 29.92
CA ILE A 19 -6.91 -25.04 29.81
C ILE A 19 -7.90 -25.16 30.97
N GLU A 20 -7.64 -24.47 32.08
CA GLU A 20 -8.56 -24.42 33.23
C GLU A 20 -9.91 -23.79 32.84
N GLN A 21 -9.91 -22.83 31.91
CA GLN A 21 -11.12 -22.18 31.42
C GLN A 21 -10.99 -21.80 29.94
N ARG A 22 -11.78 -22.46 29.07
CA ARG A 22 -11.81 -22.14 27.64
C ARG A 22 -12.53 -20.80 27.43
N TRP A 23 -11.96 -19.94 26.58
CA TRP A 23 -12.59 -18.65 26.25
C TRP A 23 -13.95 -18.89 25.61
N LEU A 24 -15.00 -18.44 26.30
CA LEU A 24 -16.37 -18.43 25.80
C LEU A 24 -16.65 -17.10 25.11
N SER A 25 -17.68 -17.04 24.27
CA SER A 25 -18.06 -15.82 23.55
C SER A 25 -18.28 -14.59 24.44
N ASP A 26 -18.65 -14.82 25.71
CA ASP A 26 -18.92 -13.77 26.69
C ASP A 26 -17.69 -13.33 27.50
N SER A 27 -16.62 -14.13 27.46
CA SER A 27 -15.36 -13.85 28.16
C SER A 27 -14.71 -12.57 27.65
N THR A 28 -14.02 -11.87 28.54
CA THR A 28 -13.29 -10.63 28.24
C THR A 28 -12.19 -10.89 27.23
N GLU A 29 -11.46 -11.98 27.40
CA GLU A 29 -10.33 -12.39 26.56
C GLU A 29 -10.81 -12.69 25.13
N TRP A 30 -11.96 -13.33 24.98
CA TRP A 30 -12.56 -13.56 23.65
C TRP A 30 -12.92 -12.26 22.95
N LYS A 31 -13.50 -11.29 23.68
CA LYS A 31 -13.87 -9.98 23.12
C LYS A 31 -12.63 -9.19 22.71
N GLU A 32 -11.57 -9.21 23.52
CA GLU A 32 -10.29 -8.57 23.21
C GLU A 32 -9.63 -9.21 21.99
N ALA A 33 -9.53 -10.54 21.95
CA ALA A 33 -8.98 -11.26 20.82
C ALA A 33 -9.77 -11.00 19.53
N LYS A 34 -11.10 -10.93 19.62
CA LYS A 34 -11.97 -10.58 18.49
C LYS A 34 -11.69 -9.16 17.95
N GLN A 35 -11.41 -8.19 18.83
CA GLN A 35 -11.00 -6.84 18.41
C GLN A 35 -9.65 -6.86 17.69
N VAL A 36 -8.68 -7.65 18.17
CA VAL A 36 -7.38 -7.81 17.50
C VAL A 36 -7.55 -8.41 16.10
N VAL A 37 -8.43 -9.40 15.94
CA VAL A 37 -8.73 -10.01 14.63
C VAL A 37 -9.35 -8.98 13.69
N TYR A 38 -10.35 -8.21 14.15
CA TYR A 38 -10.96 -7.16 13.32
C TYR A 38 -9.96 -6.07 12.91
N MET A 39 -9.06 -5.66 13.81
CA MET A 39 -7.98 -4.73 13.47
C MET A 39 -7.02 -5.32 12.44
N ALA A 40 -6.67 -6.60 12.54
CA ALA A 40 -5.82 -7.26 11.56
C ALA A 40 -6.50 -7.38 10.18
N GLU A 41 -7.79 -7.71 10.14
CA GLU A 41 -8.59 -7.75 8.91
C GLU A 41 -8.69 -6.37 8.26
N TYR A 42 -8.91 -5.33 9.07
CA TYR A 42 -8.89 -3.95 8.63
C TYR A 42 -7.53 -3.57 8.00
N HIS A 43 -6.42 -3.81 8.68
CA HIS A 43 -5.09 -3.53 8.13
C HIS A 43 -4.79 -4.32 6.85
N LYS A 44 -5.24 -5.58 6.77
CA LYS A 44 -5.07 -6.39 5.56
C LYS A 44 -5.88 -5.84 4.38
N ALA A 45 -7.12 -5.43 4.62
CA ALA A 45 -7.96 -4.80 3.60
C ALA A 45 -7.37 -3.45 3.16
N LEU A 46 -6.87 -2.67 4.12
CA LEU A 46 -6.19 -1.41 3.89
C LEU A 46 -4.95 -1.57 3.00
N ASN A 47 -3.98 -2.40 3.40
CA ASN A 47 -2.76 -2.67 2.65
C ASN A 47 -3.03 -3.20 1.23
N ARG A 48 -4.10 -4.00 1.07
CA ARG A 48 -4.52 -4.49 -0.26
C ARG A 48 -5.03 -3.35 -1.14
N LEU A 49 -5.86 -2.47 -0.60
CA LEU A 49 -6.38 -1.31 -1.31
C LEU A 49 -5.23 -0.37 -1.72
N GLU A 50 -4.28 -0.12 -0.81
CA GLU A 50 -3.06 0.67 -1.07
C GLU A 50 -2.28 0.13 -2.26
N GLY A 51 -1.88 -1.14 -2.20
CA GLY A 51 -1.05 -1.75 -3.23
C GLY A 51 -1.69 -1.67 -4.63
N LEU A 52 -3.02 -1.81 -4.70
CA LEU A 52 -3.77 -1.70 -5.95
C LEU A 52 -3.79 -0.27 -6.48
N ILE A 53 -3.94 0.73 -5.62
CA ILE A 53 -3.95 2.13 -6.05
C ILE A 53 -2.55 2.58 -6.46
N VAL A 54 -1.52 2.21 -5.71
CA VAL A 54 -0.12 2.46 -6.06
C VAL A 54 0.20 1.84 -7.43
N ALA A 55 -0.20 0.58 -7.66
CA ALA A 55 -0.07 -0.06 -8.97
C ALA A 55 -0.82 0.71 -10.08
N ARG A 56 -2.01 1.24 -9.79
CA ARG A 56 -2.74 2.12 -10.72
C ARG A 56 -1.94 3.37 -11.08
N ILE A 57 -1.38 4.08 -10.10
CA ILE A 57 -0.58 5.29 -10.34
C ILE A 57 0.63 4.97 -11.22
N PHE A 58 1.38 3.91 -10.91
CA PHE A 58 2.53 3.50 -11.73
C PHE A 58 2.16 3.13 -13.16
N GLU A 59 1.01 2.51 -13.36
CA GLU A 59 0.59 2.11 -14.69
C GLU A 59 0.04 3.28 -15.53
N LEU A 60 -0.58 4.29 -14.89
CA LEU A 60 -0.89 5.58 -15.55
C LEU A 60 0.40 6.30 -15.95
N SER A 61 1.40 6.34 -15.06
CA SER A 61 2.70 6.94 -15.35
C SER A 61 3.36 6.26 -16.55
N LYS A 62 3.38 4.93 -16.61
CA LYS A 62 3.92 4.16 -17.75
C LYS A 62 3.19 4.44 -19.07
N MET A 63 1.87 4.66 -19.04
CA MET A 63 1.11 5.00 -20.24
C MET A 63 1.55 6.34 -20.86
N ASN A 64 1.96 7.28 -20.01
CA ASN A 64 2.39 8.62 -20.39
C ASN A 64 3.87 8.69 -20.86
N VAL A 65 4.61 7.58 -20.87
CA VAL A 65 6.00 7.54 -21.32
C VAL A 65 6.08 7.47 -22.85
N ALA A 66 6.76 8.44 -23.46
CA ALA A 66 7.08 8.46 -24.88
C ALA A 66 7.93 7.23 -25.28
N GLY A 67 7.66 6.64 -26.45
CA GLY A 67 8.33 5.41 -26.92
C GLY A 67 7.64 4.08 -26.54
N THR A 68 6.53 4.13 -25.79
CA THR A 68 5.74 2.93 -25.48
C THR A 68 5.00 2.43 -26.73
N GLY A 69 5.38 1.27 -27.29
CA GLY A 69 4.75 0.70 -28.49
C GLY A 69 3.24 0.41 -28.35
N TYR A 70 2.50 0.37 -29.46
CA TYR A 70 1.04 0.21 -29.47
C TYR A 70 0.54 -1.02 -28.69
N LYS A 71 1.18 -2.18 -28.87
CA LYS A 71 0.84 -3.42 -28.14
C LYS A 71 0.99 -3.25 -26.62
N MET A 72 2.06 -2.60 -26.17
CA MET A 72 2.28 -2.33 -24.74
C MET A 72 1.19 -1.39 -24.19
N ARG A 73 0.81 -0.34 -24.93
CA ARG A 73 -0.30 0.54 -24.53
C ARG A 73 -1.63 -0.22 -24.39
N GLN A 74 -1.92 -1.15 -25.29
CA GLN A 74 -3.11 -2.01 -25.19
C GLN A 74 -3.07 -2.88 -23.92
N HIS A 75 -1.93 -3.52 -23.62
CA HIS A 75 -1.78 -4.31 -22.38
C HIS A 75 -1.96 -3.46 -21.12
N ILE A 76 -1.38 -2.26 -21.07
CA ILE A 76 -1.57 -1.32 -19.94
C ILE A 76 -3.05 -0.92 -19.83
N GLY A 77 -3.73 -0.66 -20.96
CA GLY A 77 -5.16 -0.35 -20.99
C GLY A 77 -6.04 -1.50 -20.47
N HIS A 78 -5.75 -2.74 -20.83
CA HIS A 78 -6.45 -3.91 -20.30
C HIS A 78 -6.17 -4.10 -18.81
N ALA A 79 -4.92 -3.99 -18.38
CA ALA A 79 -4.53 -4.06 -16.98
C ALA A 79 -5.26 -2.98 -16.17
N MET A 80 -5.43 -1.76 -16.70
CA MET A 80 -6.17 -0.64 -16.10
C MET A 80 -7.63 -1.00 -15.84
N LYS A 81 -8.33 -1.50 -16.86
CA LYS A 81 -9.74 -1.89 -16.74
C LYS A 81 -9.92 -3.00 -15.70
N ASN A 82 -9.06 -4.01 -15.73
CA ASN A 82 -9.13 -5.12 -14.78
C ASN A 82 -8.89 -4.65 -13.34
N ARG A 83 -7.84 -3.84 -13.12
CA ARG A 83 -7.56 -3.31 -11.78
C ARG A 83 -8.61 -2.35 -11.28
N SER A 84 -9.28 -1.57 -12.14
CA SER A 84 -10.40 -0.72 -11.71
C SER A 84 -11.48 -1.55 -11.01
N LYS A 85 -11.81 -2.73 -11.55
CA LYS A 85 -12.75 -3.67 -10.91
C LYS A 85 -12.18 -4.24 -9.60
N THR A 86 -10.90 -4.59 -9.59
CA THR A 86 -10.22 -5.09 -8.37
C THR A 86 -10.17 -4.05 -7.25
N ILE A 87 -9.97 -2.78 -7.58
CA ILE A 87 -9.96 -1.66 -6.62
C ILE A 87 -11.36 -1.46 -6.04
N LEU A 88 -12.43 -1.52 -6.86
CA LEU A 88 -13.80 -1.46 -6.37
C LEU A 88 -14.10 -2.57 -5.35
N SER A 89 -13.75 -3.82 -5.67
CA SER A 89 -13.94 -4.94 -4.73
C SER A 89 -13.07 -4.80 -3.47
N ALA A 90 -11.84 -4.28 -3.59
CA ALA A 90 -10.98 -4.01 -2.44
C ALA A 90 -11.54 -2.87 -1.57
N LEU A 91 -12.17 -1.86 -2.18
CA LEU A 91 -12.84 -0.76 -1.49
C LEU A 91 -14.03 -1.27 -0.68
N GLU A 92 -14.85 -2.14 -1.26
CA GLU A 92 -15.97 -2.79 -0.55
C GLU A 92 -15.47 -3.59 0.66
N THR A 93 -14.39 -4.36 0.47
CA THR A 93 -13.76 -5.14 1.54
C THR A 93 -13.23 -4.24 2.66
N TYR A 94 -12.59 -3.13 2.30
CA TYR A 94 -12.13 -2.12 3.25
C TYR A 94 -13.29 -1.50 4.02
N ASN A 95 -14.34 -1.06 3.34
CA ASN A 95 -15.50 -0.42 3.96
C ASN A 95 -16.22 -1.38 4.93
N HIS A 96 -16.32 -2.67 4.58
CA HIS A 96 -16.87 -3.69 5.48
C HIS A 96 -16.00 -3.87 6.74
N ALA A 97 -14.68 -3.98 6.59
CA ALA A 97 -13.76 -4.12 7.72
C ALA A 97 -13.75 -2.84 8.60
N ALA A 98 -13.77 -1.66 7.98
CA ALA A 98 -13.83 -0.36 8.65
C ALA A 98 -15.08 -0.20 9.51
N ALA A 99 -16.23 -0.68 9.02
CA ALA A 99 -17.51 -0.66 9.76
C ALA A 99 -17.57 -1.68 10.91
N SER A 100 -16.77 -2.75 10.84
CA SER A 100 -16.73 -3.81 11.86
C SER A 100 -15.91 -3.41 13.10
N LEU A 101 -15.14 -2.33 13.01
CA LEU A 101 -14.34 -1.81 14.12
C LEU A 101 -15.16 -1.00 15.12
N THR A 102 -14.67 -0.95 16.37
CA THR A 102 -15.24 -0.11 17.44
C THR A 102 -14.14 0.82 17.97
N PRO A 103 -14.17 2.14 17.68
CA PRO A 103 -15.15 2.87 16.86
C PRO A 103 -14.99 2.59 15.35
N PRO A 104 -16.07 2.75 14.56
CA PRO A 104 -16.04 2.57 13.12
C PRO A 104 -15.11 3.60 12.45
N ARG A 105 -14.37 3.17 11.44
CA ARG A 105 -13.43 4.03 10.67
C ARG A 105 -14.14 4.72 9.51
N LYS A 106 -13.49 5.75 8.94
CA LYS A 106 -14.01 6.49 7.79
C LYS A 106 -14.17 5.56 6.58
N LEU A 107 -15.38 5.54 6.02
CA LEU A 107 -15.69 4.87 4.76
C LEU A 107 -15.17 5.71 3.59
N LEU A 108 -14.68 5.03 2.56
CA LEU A 108 -14.13 5.65 1.36
C LEU A 108 -15.09 5.44 0.18
N ASN A 109 -15.26 6.49 -0.63
CA ASN A 109 -15.98 6.43 -1.90
C ASN A 109 -14.99 6.27 -3.08
N TRP A 110 -15.47 5.85 -4.23
CA TRP A 110 -14.70 5.78 -5.46
C TRP A 110 -14.15 7.15 -5.89
N ASP A 111 -14.93 8.22 -5.70
CA ASP A 111 -14.50 9.58 -6.00
C ASP A 111 -13.31 10.00 -5.14
N ASP A 112 -13.28 9.57 -3.87
CA ASP A 112 -12.12 9.77 -3.00
C ASP A 112 -10.89 9.11 -3.65
N ILE A 113 -11.00 7.83 -4.06
CA ILE A 113 -9.93 7.08 -4.73
C ILE A 113 -9.44 7.76 -6.03
N LEU A 114 -10.35 8.33 -6.81
CA LEU A 114 -10.01 9.01 -8.06
C LEU A 114 -9.28 10.33 -7.82
N ASN A 115 -9.66 11.08 -6.78
CA ASN A 115 -9.03 12.35 -6.45
C ASN A 115 -7.58 12.17 -6.01
N TYR A 116 -7.24 11.02 -5.39
CA TYR A 116 -5.87 10.67 -5.00
C TYR A 116 -5.00 10.21 -6.19
N THR A 117 -4.87 11.05 -7.21
CA THR A 117 -3.96 10.82 -8.34
C THR A 117 -2.49 10.91 -7.95
N TYR A 118 -2.20 11.51 -6.80
CA TYR A 118 -0.85 11.69 -6.29
C TYR A 118 -0.62 10.85 -5.02
N LEU A 119 0.44 10.04 -5.05
CA LEU A 119 0.83 9.10 -3.97
C LEU A 119 1.03 9.81 -2.61
N SER A 120 1.23 11.12 -2.64
CA SER A 120 1.52 11.96 -1.49
C SER A 120 0.26 12.41 -0.71
N GLU A 121 -0.92 12.29 -1.33
CA GLU A 121 -2.23 12.70 -0.79
C GLU A 121 -3.01 11.54 -0.16
N PHE A 122 -2.47 10.32 -0.22
CA PHE A 122 -3.03 9.15 0.44
C PHE A 122 -2.81 9.20 1.95
N ASP A 123 -3.61 9.99 2.65
CA ASP A 123 -3.51 10.19 4.10
C ASP A 123 -4.06 9.02 4.95
N PHE A 124 -4.80 8.08 4.37
CA PHE A 124 -5.27 6.90 5.12
C PHE A 124 -4.13 5.95 5.50
N LEU A 125 -2.98 6.03 4.81
CA LEU A 125 -1.75 5.31 5.14
C LEU A 125 -1.29 5.57 6.59
N ARG A 126 -1.75 6.68 7.19
CA ARG A 126 -1.45 7.05 8.58
C ARG A 126 -1.97 6.05 9.61
N ASP A 127 -3.07 5.37 9.32
CA ASP A 127 -3.70 4.46 10.29
C ASP A 127 -2.93 3.14 10.46
N SER A 128 -2.16 2.70 9.46
CA SER A 128 -1.35 1.47 9.51
C SER A 128 0.11 1.70 9.92
N GLN A 129 0.65 2.90 9.72
CA GLN A 129 2.10 3.17 9.81
C GLN A 129 2.40 4.44 10.63
N ALA A 130 1.83 4.55 11.83
CA ALA A 130 1.95 5.72 12.71
C ALA A 130 3.38 6.28 12.87
N ASP A 131 4.42 5.45 12.80
CA ASP A 131 5.82 5.88 12.97
C ASP A 131 6.46 6.47 11.70
N ILE A 132 5.98 6.09 10.50
CA ILE A 132 6.55 6.55 9.23
C ILE A 132 6.11 7.99 8.92
N PHE A 133 4.89 8.35 9.29
CA PHE A 133 4.34 9.69 9.08
C PHE A 133 4.88 10.74 10.06
N GLN A 134 5.49 10.31 11.18
CA GLN A 134 6.14 11.24 12.11
C GLN A 134 7.54 11.66 11.63
N LYS A 135 8.13 10.96 10.67
CA LYS A 135 9.47 11.30 10.19
C LYS A 135 9.46 12.63 9.43
N PRO A 136 10.51 13.48 9.55
CA PRO A 136 10.54 14.78 8.90
C PRO A 136 10.36 14.73 7.37
N TRP A 137 10.87 13.68 6.73
CA TRP A 137 10.81 13.46 5.29
C TRP A 137 9.42 13.07 4.77
N SER A 138 8.47 12.70 5.63
CA SER A 138 7.10 12.37 5.23
C SER A 138 6.24 13.62 4.99
N LYS A 139 6.64 14.77 5.56
CA LYS A 139 5.88 16.03 5.50
C LYS A 139 5.85 16.55 4.05
N PRO A 140 4.68 16.95 3.51
CA PRO A 140 4.55 17.41 2.12
C PRO A 140 5.56 18.50 1.74
N ALA A 141 5.68 19.55 2.56
CA ALA A 141 6.63 20.64 2.31
C ALA A 141 8.10 20.18 2.25
N VAL A 142 8.47 19.20 3.09
CA VAL A 142 9.84 18.65 3.09
C VAL A 142 10.08 17.78 1.86
N ARG A 143 9.07 17.01 1.42
CA ARG A 143 9.15 16.23 0.18
C ARG A 143 9.33 17.11 -1.05
N GLU A 144 8.60 18.22 -1.11
CA GLU A 144 8.70 19.18 -2.21
C GLU A 144 10.09 19.84 -2.23
N ALA A 145 10.57 20.33 -1.08
CA ALA A 145 11.91 20.89 -0.97
C ALA A 145 13.01 19.87 -1.34
N MET A 146 12.89 18.61 -0.90
CA MET A 146 13.81 17.54 -1.28
C MET A 146 13.76 17.26 -2.78
N SER A 147 12.57 17.23 -3.39
CA SER A 147 12.41 17.01 -4.84
C SER A 147 13.12 18.10 -5.64
N GLU A 148 12.93 19.37 -5.27
CA GLU A 148 13.64 20.50 -5.91
C GLU A 148 15.16 20.43 -5.68
N PHE A 149 15.60 20.13 -4.46
CA PHE A 149 17.01 19.92 -4.16
C PHE A 149 17.63 18.82 -5.03
N PHE A 150 16.99 17.66 -5.14
CA PHE A 150 17.51 16.55 -5.94
C PHE A 150 17.45 16.82 -7.45
N LYS A 151 16.50 17.64 -7.94
CA LYS A 151 16.52 18.12 -9.33
C LYS A 151 17.74 19.01 -9.59
N LEU A 152 18.08 19.91 -8.67
CA LEU A 152 19.27 20.76 -8.77
C LEU A 152 20.55 19.93 -8.78
N VAL A 153 20.69 19.00 -7.83
CA VAL A 153 21.85 18.08 -7.79
C VAL A 153 21.97 17.28 -9.09
N ARG A 154 20.86 16.80 -9.64
CA ARG A 154 20.86 16.12 -10.95
C ARG A 154 21.31 17.03 -12.08
N ALA A 155 20.90 18.30 -12.09
CA ALA A 155 21.25 19.24 -13.14
C ALA A 155 22.75 19.55 -13.15
N GLU A 156 23.35 19.75 -11.97
CA GLU A 156 24.80 19.93 -11.82
C GLU A 156 25.58 18.70 -12.29
N GLU A 157 25.10 17.50 -11.95
CA GLU A 157 25.71 16.24 -12.37
C GLU A 157 25.63 16.04 -13.89
N CYS A 158 24.49 16.38 -14.53
CA CYS A 158 24.36 16.35 -15.98
C CYS A 158 25.35 17.30 -16.66
N GLN A 159 25.47 18.54 -16.18
CA GLN A 159 26.44 19.50 -16.72
C GLN A 159 27.89 19.02 -16.55
N ARG A 160 28.21 18.39 -15.41
CA ARG A 160 29.52 17.78 -15.17
C ARG A 160 29.79 16.70 -16.20
N LEU A 161 28.86 15.75 -16.39
CA LEU A 161 29.00 14.68 -17.38
C LEU A 161 29.15 15.22 -18.80
N ASP A 162 28.32 16.19 -19.20
CA ASP A 162 28.42 16.84 -20.52
C ASP A 162 29.80 17.46 -20.74
N SER A 163 30.34 18.17 -19.72
CA SER A 163 31.69 18.75 -19.77
C SER A 163 32.80 17.71 -19.83
N PHE A 164 32.59 16.49 -19.30
CA PHE A 164 33.53 15.37 -19.42
C PHE A 164 33.52 14.76 -20.83
N TYR A 165 32.35 14.64 -21.45
CA TYR A 165 32.20 14.10 -22.80
C TYR A 165 32.54 15.09 -23.92
N THR A 166 32.58 16.40 -23.63
CA THR A 166 32.98 17.45 -24.60
C THR A 166 34.46 17.84 -24.56
N LYS A 167 35.29 17.27 -23.66
CA LYS A 167 36.74 17.52 -23.71
C LYS A 167 37.37 16.85 -24.93
N PRO A 168 38.16 17.57 -25.75
CA PRO A 168 38.86 16.97 -26.89
C PRO A 168 39.91 15.98 -26.37
N GLY A 169 39.63 14.68 -26.48
CA GLY A 169 40.62 13.66 -26.11
C GLY A 169 40.08 12.26 -25.79
N VAL A 170 38.77 12.07 -25.58
CA VAL A 170 38.21 10.72 -25.40
C VAL A 170 37.71 10.20 -26.74
N THR A 171 38.64 9.64 -27.51
CA THR A 171 38.37 8.84 -28.71
C THR A 171 37.41 7.72 -28.33
N GLN A 172 36.22 7.70 -28.93
CA GLN A 172 35.37 6.52 -28.94
C GLN A 172 36.15 5.40 -29.65
N ARG A 173 36.55 4.37 -28.90
CA ARG A 173 37.01 3.11 -29.49
C ARG A 173 35.78 2.31 -29.91
N GLU A 174 35.83 1.86 -31.16
CA GLU A 174 34.86 1.01 -31.87
C GLU A 174 34.51 -0.28 -31.11
#